data_AF-A0A953AUW2-F1
#
_entry.id   AF-A0A953AUW2-F1
#
_cell.length_a   1.000
_cell.length_b   1.000
_cell.length_c   1.000
_cell.angle_alpha   90.00
_cell.angle_beta   90.00
_cell.angle_gamma   90.00
#
_symmetry.space_group_name_H-M   'P 1'
#
loop_
_entity.id
_entity.type
_entity.pdbx_description
1 polymer ?
#
loop_
_entity_poly.entity_id
_entity_poly.type
_entity_poly.pdbx_seq_one_letter_code
_entity_poly.pdbx_strand_id
1 'polypeptide(L)'
;MTLATLRVPDKDASAHRPRLTPGTGAPGVPVVFALDLGQRTGWALCGRDRAITSGTVEFRPGRFEGGGLAWLRFKAWLEDVRQAAGDLDL
;
A
#
# COMPACT_ATOMS: atom_id res chain seq x y z
N MET A 1 17.25 -6.67 -15.99
CA MET A 1 16.32 -7.32 -15.06
C MET A 1 16.94 -7.25 -13.68
N THR A 2 16.41 -6.41 -12.78
CA THR A 2 17.01 -6.21 -11.45
C THR A 2 16.23 -7.03 -10.44
N LEU A 3 16.87 -8.06 -9.86
CA LEU A 3 16.32 -8.83 -8.77
C LEU A 3 16.34 -7.94 -7.51
N ALA A 4 15.19 -7.42 -7.09
CA ALA A 4 15.09 -6.80 -5.77
C ALA A 4 14.97 -7.93 -4.75
N THR A 5 16.07 -8.32 -4.12
CA THR A 5 16.04 -9.19 -2.94
C THR A 5 15.26 -8.49 -1.84
N LEU A 6 14.07 -9.00 -1.51
CA LEU A 6 13.31 -8.55 -0.35
C LEU A 6 14.17 -8.81 0.90
N ARG A 7 14.65 -7.75 1.57
CA ARG A 7 15.34 -7.90 2.86
C ARG A 7 14.35 -8.50 3.85
N VAL A 8 14.83 -9.44 4.66
CA VAL A 8 14.08 -9.94 5.82
C VAL A 8 13.62 -8.72 6.62
N PRO A 9 12.33 -8.60 7.00
CA PRO A 9 11.86 -7.46 7.75
C PRO A 9 12.72 -7.30 9.02
N ASP A 10 13.09 -6.05 9.30
CA ASP A 10 13.86 -5.69 10.49
C ASP A 10 13.11 -6.18 11.75
N LYS A 11 13.82 -6.47 12.83
CA LYS A 11 13.19 -6.97 14.08
C LYS A 11 12.14 -5.98 14.63
N ASP A 12 12.33 -4.70 14.30
CA ASP A 12 11.46 -3.59 14.69
C ASP A 12 10.44 -3.22 13.61
N ALA A 13 10.41 -3.94 12.48
CA ALA A 13 9.34 -3.82 11.51
C ALA A 13 8.04 -4.15 12.23
N SER A 14 7.09 -3.22 12.19
CA SER A 14 5.82 -3.33 12.91
C SER A 14 5.10 -4.61 12.52
N ALA A 15 5.30 -5.66 13.30
CA ALA A 15 4.52 -6.89 13.26
C ALA A 15 3.19 -6.66 13.97
N HIS A 16 2.58 -5.48 13.76
CA HIS A 16 1.24 -5.20 14.24
C HIS A 16 0.31 -6.11 13.44
N ARG A 17 0.25 -7.38 13.84
CA ARG A 17 -0.91 -8.20 13.62
C ARG A 17 -2.05 -7.41 14.24
N PRO A 18 -3.05 -6.98 13.46
CA PRO A 18 -4.25 -6.44 14.06
C PRO A 18 -4.73 -7.47 15.09
N ARG A 19 -4.81 -7.03 16.34
CA ARG A 19 -5.18 -7.90 17.47
C ARG A 19 -6.67 -8.15 17.32
N LEU A 20 -7.05 -9.18 16.57
CA LEU A 20 -8.43 -9.61 16.43
C LEU A 20 -8.87 -10.15 17.80
N THR A 21 -9.50 -9.31 18.62
CA THR A 21 -10.19 -9.75 19.84
C THR A 21 -11.40 -10.58 19.42
N PRO A 22 -11.56 -11.82 19.88
CA PRO A 22 -12.76 -12.60 19.62
C PRO A 22 -13.90 -12.09 20.50
N GLY A 23 -14.58 -11.03 20.06
CA GLY A 23 -15.81 -10.52 20.66
C GLY A 23 -16.95 -10.63 19.65
N THR A 24 -17.77 -11.67 19.77
CA THR A 24 -19.19 -11.80 19.37
C THR A 24 -19.69 -11.24 18.00
N GLY A 25 -18.81 -11.05 17.03
CA GLY A 25 -19.16 -10.85 15.63
C GLY A 25 -17.88 -10.96 14.82
N ALA A 26 -17.71 -12.02 14.02
CA ALA A 26 -16.43 -12.35 13.41
C ALA A 26 -15.84 -11.13 12.66
N PRO A 27 -14.73 -10.52 13.14
CA PRO A 27 -14.09 -9.45 12.39
C PRO A 27 -13.52 -10.07 11.12
N GLY A 28 -14.00 -9.61 9.96
CA GLY A 28 -13.50 -10.06 8.67
C GLY A 28 -11.97 -9.93 8.59
N VAL A 29 -11.32 -10.78 7.80
CA VAL A 29 -9.87 -10.69 7.56
C VAL A 29 -9.54 -9.25 7.12
N PRO A 30 -8.66 -8.54 7.83
CA PRO A 30 -8.38 -7.13 7.55
C PRO A 30 -7.65 -7.00 6.22
N VAL A 31 -8.10 -6.03 5.43
CA VAL A 31 -7.39 -5.63 4.20
C VAL A 31 -6.28 -4.68 4.59
N VAL A 32 -5.05 -4.95 4.17
CA VAL A 32 -3.87 -4.15 4.52
C VAL A 32 -3.22 -3.62 3.27
N PHE A 33 -3.01 -2.31 3.21
CA PHE A 33 -2.27 -1.65 2.15
C PHE A 33 -1.02 -0.97 2.71
N ALA A 34 0.15 -1.44 2.29
CA ALA A 34 1.46 -0.96 2.75
C ALA A 34 2.17 -0.17 1.64
N LEU A 35 2.83 0.93 2.01
CA LEU A 35 3.48 1.86 1.11
C LEU A 35 4.93 2.14 1.54
N ASP A 36 5.85 2.09 0.58
CA ASP A 36 7.22 2.60 0.69
C ASP A 36 7.32 3.87 -0.16
N LEU A 37 7.32 5.04 0.49
CA LEU A 37 7.08 6.32 -0.16
C LEU A 37 8.33 6.90 -0.83
N GLY A 38 8.15 7.42 -2.05
CA GLY A 38 9.18 8.16 -2.77
C GLY A 38 8.70 8.55 -4.17
N GLN A 39 9.59 9.05 -5.03
CA GLN A 39 9.25 9.24 -6.45
C GLN A 39 9.00 7.90 -7.16
N ARG A 40 9.52 6.80 -6.64
CA ARG A 40 9.20 5.44 -7.02
C ARG A 40 8.63 4.75 -5.79
N THR A 41 7.31 4.75 -5.67
CA THR A 41 6.60 4.19 -4.52
C THR A 41 6.44 2.68 -4.68
N GLY A 42 6.90 1.92 -3.71
CA GLY A 42 6.59 0.49 -3.58
C GLY A 42 5.25 0.30 -2.87
N TRP A 43 4.49 -0.74 -3.24
CA TRP A 43 3.22 -1.03 -2.60
C TRP A 43 2.94 -2.53 -2.49
N ALA A 44 2.17 -2.91 -1.46
CA ALA A 44 1.61 -4.25 -1.29
C ALA A 44 0.20 -4.18 -0.70
N LEU A 45 -0.73 -4.93 -1.28
CA LEU A 45 -2.11 -5.10 -0.85
C LEU A 45 -2.35 -6.55 -0.44
N CYS A 46 -2.76 -6.76 0.81
CA CYS A 46 -3.24 -8.05 1.30
C CYS A 46 -4.77 -8.03 1.34
N GLY A 47 -5.41 -8.80 0.45
CA GLY A 47 -6.87 -8.90 0.35
C GLY A 47 -7.51 -9.76 1.45
N ARG A 48 -8.85 -9.82 1.47
CA ARG A 48 -9.61 -10.63 2.44
C ARG A 48 -9.34 -12.13 2.32
N ASP A 49 -8.99 -12.58 1.12
CA ASP A 49 -8.57 -13.95 0.79
C ASP A 49 -7.12 -14.25 1.21
N ARG A 50 -6.42 -13.26 1.79
CA ARG A 50 -4.98 -13.28 2.12
C ARG A 50 -4.07 -13.40 0.90
N ALA A 51 -4.58 -13.18 -0.31
CA ALA A 51 -3.72 -13.00 -1.47
C ALA A 51 -2.99 -11.67 -1.36
N ILE A 52 -1.68 -11.69 -1.64
CA ILE A 52 -0.85 -10.49 -1.67
C ILE A 52 -0.63 -10.11 -3.12
N THR A 53 -1.02 -8.90 -3.48
CA THR A 53 -0.64 -8.25 -4.75
C THR A 53 0.32 -7.11 -4.43
N SER A 54 1.38 -6.94 -5.22
CA SER A 54 2.40 -5.91 -4.96
C SER A 54 2.94 -5.31 -6.25
N GLY A 55 3.53 -4.13 -6.16
CA GLY A 55 4.17 -3.50 -7.31
C GLY A 55 4.92 -2.22 -6.96
N THR A 56 5.24 -1.45 -8.01
CA THR A 56 5.82 -0.12 -7.90
C THR A 56 5.09 0.84 -8.81
N VAL A 57 4.91 2.10 -8.39
CA VAL A 57 4.36 3.20 -9.18
C VAL A 57 5.32 4.39 -9.14
N GLU A 58 5.37 5.19 -10.21
CA GLU A 58 6.33 6.28 -10.34
C GLU A 58 5.62 7.65 -10.41
N PHE A 59 6.03 8.57 -9.54
CA PHE A 59 5.53 9.94 -9.43
C PHE A 59 6.66 10.96 -9.62
N ARG A 60 7.44 10.83 -10.71
CA ARG A 60 8.47 11.83 -11.03
C ARG A 60 7.83 13.18 -11.40
N PRO A 61 8.26 14.31 -10.81
CA PRO A 61 7.84 15.62 -11.25
C PRO A 61 8.41 15.94 -12.64
N GLY A 62 7.59 16.51 -13.52
CA GLY A 62 8.03 17.08 -14.78
C GLY A 62 8.71 18.44 -14.57
N ARG A 63 9.57 18.85 -15.52
CA ARG A 63 10.32 20.12 -15.47
C ARG A 63 9.45 21.39 -15.40
N PHE A 64 8.19 21.29 -15.80
CA PHE A 64 7.22 22.39 -15.81
C PHE A 64 6.05 22.15 -14.87
N GLU A 65 6.18 21.21 -13.95
CA GLU A 65 5.13 20.91 -12.97
C GLU A 65 5.33 21.73 -11.71
N GLY A 66 4.23 22.27 -11.15
CA GLY A 66 4.27 22.86 -9.81
C GLY A 66 4.61 21.80 -8.77
N GLY A 67 5.22 22.22 -7.65
CA GLY A 67 5.75 21.31 -6.62
C GLY A 67 4.75 20.31 -6.04
N GLY A 68 3.43 20.55 -6.18
CA GLY A 68 2.37 19.65 -5.70
C GLY A 68 1.82 18.66 -6.73
N LEU A 69 2.20 18.70 -8.01
CA LEU A 69 1.51 17.89 -9.03
C LEU A 69 1.80 16.38 -8.88
N ALA A 70 3.01 16.01 -8.48
CA ALA A 70 3.36 14.64 -8.14
C ALA A 70 2.49 14.11 -6.98
N TRP A 71 2.21 14.96 -5.99
CA TRP A 71 1.31 14.64 -4.89
C TRP A 71 -0.14 14.45 -5.36
N LEU A 72 -0.63 15.27 -6.29
CA LEU A 72 -1.97 15.09 -6.86
C LEU A 72 -2.10 13.77 -7.62
N ARG A 73 -1.08 13.37 -8.38
CA ARG A 73 -1.05 12.05 -9.04
C ARG A 73 -1.03 10.91 -8.02
N PHE A 74 -0.25 11.05 -6.95
CA PHE A 74 -0.23 10.07 -5.86
C PHE A 74 -1.61 9.91 -5.22
N LYS A 75 -2.29 11.01 -4.90
CA LYS A 75 -3.66 10.95 -4.36
C LYS A 75 -4.67 10.33 -5.32
N ALA A 76 -4.63 10.70 -6.60
CA ALA A 76 -5.50 10.12 -7.61
C ALA A 76 -5.27 8.60 -7.71
N TRP A 77 -4.01 8.17 -7.69
CA TRP A 77 -3.66 6.75 -7.68
C TRP A 77 -4.16 6.01 -6.44
N LEU A 78 -4.13 6.61 -5.24
CA LEU A 78 -4.71 5.99 -4.04
C LEU A 78 -6.21 5.74 -4.18
N GLU A 79 -6.94 6.67 -4.81
CA GLU A 79 -8.37 6.51 -5.08
C GLU A 79 -8.63 5.39 -6.10
N ASP A 80 -7.82 5.29 -7.15
CA ASP A 80 -7.92 4.18 -8.11
C ASP A 80 -7.69 2.81 -7.43
N VAL A 81 -6.70 2.73 -6.52
CA VAL A 81 -6.42 1.51 -5.74
C VAL A 81 -7.58 1.17 -4.81
N ARG A 82 -8.15 2.17 -4.12
CA ARG A 82 -9.32 1.99 -3.26
C ARG A 82 -10.50 1.41 -4.02
N GLN A 83 -10.78 1.94 -5.20
CA GLN A 83 -11.88 1.47 -6.05
C GLN A 83 -11.63 0.04 -6.53
N ALA A 84 -10.41 -0.26 -6.97
CA ALA A 84 -10.05 -1.60 -7.46
C ALA A 84 -10.06 -2.68 -6.36
N ALA A 85 -9.72 -2.32 -5.12
CA ALA A 85 -9.64 -3.26 -4.00
C ALA A 85 -10.98 -3.51 -3.27
N GLY A 86 -12.05 -2.82 -3.68
CA GLY A 86 -13.35 -2.89 -3.03
C GLY A 86 -13.39 -2.09 -1.74
N ASP A 87 -13.66 -0.78 -1.88
CA ASP A 87 -13.84 0.22 -0.82
C ASP A 87 -12.90 0.01 0.38
N LEU A 88 -11.61 0.21 0.14
CA LEU A 88 -10.64 0.40 1.22
C LEU A 88 -11.01 1.68 1.98
N ASP A 89 -11.17 1.56 3.29
CA ASP A 89 -11.25 2.72 4.18
C ASP A 89 -9.81 3.28 4.29
N LEU A 90 -9.48 4.31 3.49
CA LEU A 90 -8.15 4.95 3.40
C LEU A 90 -8.13 6.31 4.10
#